data_AF-A0A011ND72-F1
#
_entry.id   AF-A0A011ND72-F1
#
_cell.length_a   1.000
_cell.length_b   1.000
_cell.length_c   1.000
_cell.angle_alpha   90.00
_cell.angle_beta   90.00
_cell.angle_gamma   90.00
#
_symmetry.space_group_name_H-M   'P 1'
#
loop_
_entity.id
_entity.type
_entity.pdbx_description
1 polymer ?
#
loop_
_entity_poly.entity_id
_entity_poly.type
_entity_poly.pdbx_seq_one_letter_code
_entity_poly.pdbx_strand_id
1 'polypeptide(L)'
;MTNEDAKLAFREQLIKIGVELREVKPTFLKHIANGCTEIEGKSFEFELCERIRCGIQISTPHNNKKLILPYETMCVMANAMGLFDEVQDE
;
A
#
# COMPACT_ATOMS: atom_id res chain seq x y z
N MET A 1 -0.07 1.95 25.93
CA MET A 1 -0.52 1.68 24.56
C MET A 1 0.41 0.64 23.99
N THR A 2 -0.13 -0.51 23.58
CA THR A 2 0.68 -1.63 23.05
C THR A 2 0.99 -1.40 21.56
N ASN A 3 1.99 -2.12 21.01
CA ASN A 3 2.31 -2.02 19.57
C ASN A 3 1.10 -2.45 18.70
N GLU A 4 0.30 -3.42 19.17
CA GLU A 4 -0.90 -3.86 18.48
C GLU A 4 -1.98 -2.75 18.41
N ASP A 5 -2.14 -1.95 19.47
CA ASP A 5 -3.08 -0.82 19.47
C ASP A 5 -2.66 0.25 18.45
N ALA A 6 -1.36 0.53 18.35
CA ALA A 6 -0.82 1.49 17.39
C ALA A 6 -0.99 1.00 15.93
N LYS A 7 -0.76 -0.29 15.68
CA LYS A 7 -0.98 -0.91 14.37
C LYS A 7 -2.45 -0.89 13.97
N LEU A 8 -3.36 -1.09 14.91
CA LEU A 8 -4.79 -1.03 14.65
C LEU A 8 -5.23 0.40 14.30
N ALA A 9 -4.85 1.40 15.10
CA ALA A 9 -5.18 2.80 14.84
C ALA A 9 -4.64 3.28 13.48
N PHE A 10 -3.42 2.86 13.12
CA PHE A 10 -2.86 3.18 11.80
C PHE A 10 -3.61 2.49 10.66
N ARG A 11 -4.00 1.21 10.83
CA ARG A 11 -4.84 0.51 9.84
C ARG A 11 -6.17 1.23 9.61
N GLU A 12 -6.81 1.74 10.65
CA GLU A 12 -8.05 2.50 10.52
C GLU A 12 -7.85 3.78 9.71
N GLN A 13 -6.74 4.48 9.91
CA GLN A 13 -6.37 5.65 9.09
C GLN A 13 -6.15 5.27 7.63
N LEU A 14 -5.48 4.15 7.37
CA LEU A 14 -5.26 3.64 6.01
C LEU A 14 -6.57 3.25 5.31
N ILE A 15 -7.51 2.62 6.03
CA ILE A 15 -8.83 2.29 5.46
C ILE A 15 -9.60 3.56 5.09
N LYS A 16 -9.50 4.62 5.90
CA LYS A 16 -10.16 5.91 5.62
C LYS A 16 -9.69 6.56 4.32
N ILE A 17 -8.44 6.33 3.92
CA ILE A 17 -7.89 6.81 2.64
C ILE A 17 -8.05 5.79 1.50
N GLY A 18 -8.78 4.68 1.73
CA GLY A 18 -9.14 3.70 0.71
C GLY A 18 -8.19 2.51 0.58
N VAL A 19 -7.26 2.29 1.50
CA VAL A 19 -6.44 1.07 1.51
C VAL A 19 -7.30 -0.14 1.88
N GLU A 20 -7.20 -1.22 1.10
CA GLU A 20 -8.04 -2.40 1.28
C GLU A 20 -7.23 -3.69 1.41
N LEU A 21 -7.55 -4.47 2.45
CA LEU A 21 -7.17 -5.87 2.59
C LEU A 21 -8.34 -6.72 2.09
N ARG A 22 -8.19 -7.41 0.97
CA ARG A 22 -9.29 -8.18 0.34
C ARG A 22 -8.80 -9.52 -0.20
N GLU A 23 -9.72 -10.49 -0.21
CA GLU A 23 -9.57 -11.68 -1.06
C GLU A 23 -9.77 -11.28 -2.53
N VAL A 24 -8.84 -11.69 -3.38
CA VAL A 24 -8.67 -11.10 -4.71
C VAL A 24 -9.42 -11.90 -5.78
N LYS A 25 -10.33 -11.25 -6.52
CA LYS A 25 -10.99 -11.82 -7.72
C LYS A 25 -9.98 -12.04 -8.87
N PRO A 26 -10.25 -12.84 -9.90
CA PRO A 26 -9.39 -12.91 -11.07
C PRO A 26 -9.31 -11.56 -11.80
N THR A 27 -8.11 -11.10 -12.11
CA THR A 27 -7.82 -9.89 -12.90
C THR A 27 -6.43 -10.03 -13.49
N PHE A 28 -6.17 -9.36 -14.61
CA PHE A 28 -4.84 -9.27 -15.19
C PHE A 28 -3.87 -8.58 -14.22
N LEU A 29 -2.88 -9.35 -13.78
CA LEU A 29 -1.77 -8.88 -12.98
C LEU A 29 -0.58 -8.66 -13.90
N LYS A 30 0.04 -7.50 -13.81
CA LYS A 30 1.32 -7.20 -14.44
C LYS A 30 2.37 -7.13 -13.35
N HIS A 31 3.37 -7.99 -13.40
CA HIS A 31 4.49 -7.93 -12.48
C HIS A 31 5.24 -6.60 -12.62
N ILE A 32 5.64 -6.01 -11.49
CA ILE A 32 6.43 -4.78 -11.44
C ILE A 32 7.83 -5.09 -10.91
N ALA A 33 7.91 -5.66 -9.70
CA ALA A 33 9.18 -5.91 -9.04
C ALA A 33 9.04 -6.96 -7.93
N ASN A 34 10.16 -7.61 -7.60
CA ASN A 34 10.35 -8.30 -6.33
C ASN A 34 11.37 -7.51 -5.52
N GLY A 35 11.24 -7.51 -4.21
CA GLY A 35 12.15 -6.78 -3.34
C GLY A 35 12.22 -7.32 -1.93
N CYS A 36 13.09 -6.72 -1.14
CA CYS A 36 13.21 -6.95 0.28
C CYS A 36 13.19 -5.60 0.99
N THR A 37 12.53 -5.52 2.13
CA THR A 37 12.47 -4.31 2.96
C THR A 37 12.63 -4.67 4.43
N GLU A 38 12.95 -3.69 5.27
CA GLU A 38 13.05 -3.87 6.72
C GLU A 38 11.89 -3.14 7.42
N ILE A 39 11.16 -3.87 8.26
CA ILE A 39 10.07 -3.32 9.09
C ILE A 39 10.33 -3.76 10.53
N GLU A 40 10.46 -2.80 11.44
CA GLU A 40 10.72 -3.06 12.88
C GLU A 40 11.94 -3.98 13.11
N GLY A 41 13.04 -3.80 12.36
CA GLY A 41 14.26 -4.59 12.49
C GLY A 41 14.20 -6.00 11.88
N LYS A 42 13.13 -6.32 11.15
CA LYS A 42 12.95 -7.61 10.46
C LYS A 42 12.89 -7.43 8.96
N SER A 43 13.60 -8.25 8.21
CA SER A 43 13.57 -8.26 6.76
C SER A 43 12.36 -9.03 6.23
N PHE A 44 11.69 -8.46 5.23
CA PHE A 44 10.53 -9.03 4.57
C PHE A 44 10.71 -8.98 3.05
N GLU A 45 10.59 -10.13 2.41
CA GLU A 45 10.46 -10.22 0.96
C GLU A 45 9.05 -9.83 0.53
N PHE A 46 8.96 -9.09 -0.57
CA PHE A 46 7.70 -8.68 -1.16
C PHE A 46 7.70 -8.81 -2.69
N GLU A 47 6.51 -8.99 -3.23
CA GLU A 47 6.21 -8.92 -4.65
C GLU A 47 5.25 -7.74 -4.89
N LEU A 48 5.59 -6.92 -5.88
CA LEU A 48 4.78 -5.83 -6.39
C LEU A 48 4.20 -6.21 -7.75
N CYS A 49 2.87 -6.14 -7.84
CA CYS A 49 2.14 -6.30 -9.09
C CYS A 49 1.19 -5.13 -9.32
N GLU A 50 1.09 -4.67 -10.55
CA GLU A 50 -0.03 -3.84 -10.98
C GLU A 50 -1.25 -4.73 -11.19
N ARG A 51 -2.37 -4.36 -10.56
CA ARG A 51 -3.67 -4.92 -10.86
C ARG A 51 -4.39 -3.93 -11.75
N ILE A 52 -4.42 -4.23 -13.05
CA ILE A 52 -4.87 -3.30 -14.09
C ILE A 52 -6.23 -2.69 -13.71
N ARG A 53 -6.32 -1.35 -13.73
CA ARG A 53 -7.50 -0.53 -13.34
C ARG A 53 -7.91 -0.60 -11.86
N CYS A 54 -7.18 -1.32 -11.01
CA CYS A 54 -7.46 -1.36 -9.57
C CYS A 54 -6.42 -0.60 -8.76
N GLY A 55 -5.13 -0.86 -9.00
CA GLY A 55 -4.07 -0.27 -8.19
C GLY A 55 -2.84 -1.18 -8.10
N ILE A 56 -2.02 -0.94 -7.08
CA ILE A 56 -0.81 -1.71 -6.81
C ILE A 56 -1.10 -2.76 -5.74
N GLN A 57 -0.75 -4.01 -6.03
CA GLN A 57 -0.83 -5.12 -5.10
C GLN A 57 0.55 -5.37 -4.48
N ILE A 58 0.57 -5.53 -3.15
CA ILE A 58 1.73 -6.00 -2.40
C ILE A 58 1.40 -7.37 -1.81
N SER A 59 2.24 -8.36 -2.10
CA SER A 59 2.19 -9.71 -1.53
C SER A 59 3.52 -10.08 -0.88
N THR A 60 3.50 -11.04 0.04
CA THR A 60 4.72 -11.65 0.60
C THR A 60 4.67 -13.17 0.39
N PRO A 61 5.79 -13.87 0.16
CA PRO A 61 5.78 -15.32 -0.12
C PRO A 61 5.19 -16.17 1.01
N HIS A 62 5.29 -15.70 2.25
CA HIS A 62 4.90 -16.45 3.46
C HIS A 62 3.53 -16.05 4.00
N ASN A 63 2.77 -15.20 3.28
CA ASN A 63 1.45 -14.76 3.71
C ASN A 63 0.48 -14.72 2.52
N ASN A 64 -0.64 -15.42 2.65
CA ASN A 64 -1.66 -15.48 1.61
C ASN A 64 -2.50 -14.19 1.51
N LYS A 65 -2.38 -13.27 2.48
CA LYS A 65 -3.02 -11.96 2.41
C LYS A 65 -2.32 -11.09 1.37
N LYS A 66 -3.13 -10.33 0.63
CA LYS A 66 -2.68 -9.37 -0.37
C LYS A 66 -3.19 -8.00 0.02
N LEU A 67 -2.31 -7.01 0.02
CA LEU A 67 -2.70 -5.62 0.19
C LEU A 67 -2.93 -5.02 -1.20
N ILE A 68 -4.04 -4.34 -1.39
CA ILE A 68 -4.28 -3.54 -2.60
C ILE A 68 -4.27 -2.07 -2.19
N LEU A 69 -3.42 -1.29 -2.85
CA LEU A 69 -3.38 0.16 -2.80
C LEU A 69 -4.05 0.70 -4.06
N PRO A 70 -5.31 1.16 -3.98
CA PRO A 70 -5.98 1.75 -5.12
C PRO A 70 -5.25 2.99 -5.63
N TYR A 71 -5.35 3.26 -6.93
CA TYR A 71 -4.73 4.46 -7.53
C TYR A 71 -5.21 5.75 -6.87
N GLU A 72 -6.49 5.83 -6.52
CA GLU A 72 -7.06 6.96 -5.81
C GLU A 72 -6.36 7.19 -4.45
N THR A 73 -6.16 6.12 -3.67
CA THR A 73 -5.42 6.20 -2.40
C THR A 73 -3.99 6.65 -2.60
N MET A 74 -3.31 6.17 -3.65
CA MET A 74 -1.96 6.63 -3.97
C MET A 74 -1.94 8.13 -4.30
N CYS A 75 -2.93 8.63 -5.05
CA CYS A 75 -3.07 10.07 -5.31
C CYS A 75 -3.37 10.86 -4.03
N VAL A 76 -4.25 10.36 -3.14
CA VAL A 76 -4.51 11.00 -1.84
C VAL A 76 -3.24 11.08 -1.00
N MET A 77 -2.44 10.01 -0.97
CA MET A 77 -1.13 10.01 -0.30
C MET A 77 -0.18 11.01 -0.94
N ALA A 78 -0.09 11.04 -2.27
CA ALA A 78 0.76 11.97 -2.99
C ALA A 78 0.36 13.44 -2.71
N ASN A 79 -0.95 13.72 -2.66
CA ASN A 79 -1.49 15.02 -2.28
C ASN A 79 -1.08 15.41 -0.86
N ALA A 80 -1.23 14.50 0.10
CA ALA A 80 -0.84 14.75 1.49
C ALA A 80 0.67 14.98 1.66
N MET A 81 1.49 14.46 0.74
CA MET A 81 2.94 14.69 0.69
C MET A 81 3.32 15.96 -0.11
N GLY A 82 2.33 16.73 -0.57
CA GLY A 82 2.53 17.99 -1.29
C GLY A 82 2.89 17.84 -2.77
N LEU A 83 2.69 16.65 -3.38
CA LEU A 83 2.99 16.47 -4.81
C LEU A 83 2.14 17.38 -5.71
N PHE A 84 0.92 17.72 -5.27
CA PHE A 84 0.01 18.60 -6.00
C PHE A 84 -0.05 20.01 -5.40
N ASP A 85 0.85 20.34 -4.48
CA ASP A 85 0.93 21.71 -3.97
C ASP A 85 1.41 22.62 -5.09
N GLU A 86 0.77 23.77 -5.24
CA GLU A 86 1.23 24.79 -6.17
C GLU A 86 2.57 25.34 -5.66
N VAL A 87 3.59 25.32 -6.52
CA VAL A 87 4.86 25.99 -6.22
C VAL A 87 4.57 27.48 -6.21
N GLN A 88 4.57 28.10 -5.03
CA GLN A 88 4.59 29.55 -4.94
C GLN A 88 6.00 30.00 -5.34
N ASP A 89 6.14 30.52 -6.56
CA ASP A 89 7.34 31.26 -6.95
C ASP A 89 7.43 32.51 -6.07
N GLU A 90 8.46 32.60 -5.22
CA GLU A 90 8.85 33.81 -4.48
C GLU A 90 9.45 34.89 -5.40
#